data_AF-A0A940U447-F1
#
_entry.id   AF-A0A940U447-F1
#
_cell.length_a   1.000
_cell.length_b   1.000
_cell.length_c   1.000
_cell.angle_alpha   90.00
_cell.angle_beta   90.00
_cell.angle_gamma   90.00
#
_symmetry.space_group_name_H-M   'P 1'
#
loop_
_entity.id
_entity.type
_entity.pdbx_description
1 polymer ?
#
loop_
_entity_poly.entity_id
_entity_poly.type
_entity_poly.pdbx_seq_one_letter_code
_entity_poly.pdbx_strand_id
1 'polypeptide(L)' 'QLAIEKAQSIDVDKVTETLRNMKVTTVWGPMAWNKAGQNTEIHSSAVQVLKGKMEVVYPFEGKTANLVYPFVPWGKR' A
#
# COMPACT_ATOMS: atom_id res chain seq x y z
N GLN A 1 -16.46 -8.29 -7.13
CA GLN A 1 -17.52 -9.14 -6.55
C GLN A 1 -17.08 -9.93 -5.31
N LEU A 2 -15.79 -9.86 -4.94
CA LEU A 2 -15.17 -10.65 -3.86
C LEU A 2 -15.89 -10.65 -2.50
N ALA A 3 -16.46 -9.51 -2.09
CA ALA A 3 -17.15 -9.41 -0.81
C ALA A 3 -18.48 -10.17 -0.77
N ILE A 4 -19.22 -10.19 -1.88
CA ILE A 4 -20.49 -10.93 -2.01
C ILE A 4 -20.19 -12.43 -2.07
N GLU A 5 -19.13 -12.81 -2.77
CA GLU A 5 -18.64 -14.20 -2.84
C GLU A 5 -18.21 -14.71 -1.46
N LYS A 6 -17.48 -13.89 -0.69
CA LYS A 6 -17.06 -14.23 0.68
C LYS A 6 -18.22 -14.19 1.69
N ALA A 7 -19.17 -13.29 1.53
CA ALA A 7 -20.36 -13.20 2.39
C ALA A 7 -21.36 -14.33 2.11
N GLN A 8 -21.23 -15.01 0.95
CA GLN A 8 -22.20 -15.98 0.42
C GLN A 8 -23.65 -15.45 0.46
N SER A 9 -23.80 -14.13 0.33
CA SER A 9 -25.05 -13.43 0.53
C SER A 9 -25.02 -12.09 -0.20
N ILE A 10 -26.19 -11.65 -0.62
CA ILE A 10 -26.45 -10.30 -1.17
C ILE A 10 -27.05 -9.37 -0.12
N ASP A 11 -27.27 -9.88 1.10
CA ASP A 11 -27.74 -9.09 2.23
C ASP A 11 -26.72 -8.00 2.58
N VAL A 12 -27.19 -6.75 2.63
CA VAL A 12 -26.33 -5.57 2.77
C VAL A 12 -25.56 -5.60 4.09
N ASP A 13 -26.17 -6.07 5.17
CA ASP A 13 -25.52 -6.11 6.48
C ASP A 13 -24.40 -7.16 6.49
N LYS A 14 -24.68 -8.35 5.93
CA LYS A 14 -23.68 -9.42 5.81
C LYS A 14 -22.52 -9.05 4.90
N VAL A 15 -22.80 -8.38 3.78
CA VAL A 15 -21.75 -7.92 2.86
C VAL A 15 -20.90 -6.82 3.51
N THR A 16 -21.52 -5.91 4.26
CA THR A 16 -20.81 -4.84 4.97
C THR A 16 -19.93 -5.38 6.09
N GLU A 17 -20.42 -6.35 6.86
CA GLU A 17 -19.64 -7.04 7.89
C GLU A 17 -18.45 -7.79 7.27
N THR A 18 -18.68 -8.48 6.15
CA THR A 18 -17.62 -9.17 5.42
C THR A 18 -16.56 -8.20 4.91
N LEU A 19 -16.95 -7.06 4.35
CA LEU A 19 -16.02 -6.00 3.89
C LEU A 19 -15.17 -5.45 5.04
N ARG A 20 -15.76 -5.24 6.22
CA ARG A 20 -15.06 -4.72 7.40
C ARG A 20 -14.02 -5.68 7.95
N ASN A 21 -14.23 -6.98 7.78
CA ASN A 21 -13.32 -8.02 8.28
C ASN A 21 -12.40 -8.58 7.19
N MET A 22 -12.53 -8.10 5.94
CA MET A 22 -11.77 -8.63 4.82
C MET A 22 -10.39 -7.99 4.74
N LYS A 23 -9.36 -8.85 4.77
CA LYS A 23 -8.02 -8.54 4.29
C LYS A 23 -7.83 -9.18 2.93
N VAL A 24 -7.39 -8.39 1.94
CA VAL A 24 -7.13 -8.87 0.58
C VAL A 24 -5.81 -8.32 0.09
N THR A 25 -5.00 -9.20 -0.48
CA THR A 25 -3.78 -8.81 -1.17
C THR A 25 -4.13 -8.48 -2.61
N THR A 26 -3.93 -7.23 -2.99
CA THR A 26 -4.07 -6.74 -4.37
C THR A 26 -2.70 -6.62 -5.03
N VAL A 27 -2.66 -6.28 -6.31
CA VAL A 27 -1.42 -5.97 -7.04
C VAL A 27 -0.63 -4.83 -6.37
N TRP A 28 -1.31 -3.95 -5.62
CA TRP A 28 -0.70 -2.84 -4.88
C TRP A 28 -0.37 -3.18 -3.42
N GLY A 29 -0.53 -4.43 -3.00
CA GLY A 29 -0.24 -4.89 -1.65
C GLY A 29 -1.50 -5.20 -0.83
N PRO A 30 -1.32 -5.47 0.48
CA PRO A 30 -2.41 -5.79 1.38
C PRO A 30 -3.34 -4.58 1.54
N MET A 31 -4.64 -4.85 1.52
CA MET A 31 -5.69 -3.88 1.80
C MET A 31 -6.62 -4.47 2.86
N ALA A 32 -6.93 -3.64 3.86
CA ALA A 32 -7.89 -3.94 4.91
C ALA A 32 -8.65 -2.64 5.22
N TRP A 33 -9.90 -2.74 5.65
CA TRP A 33 -10.74 -1.57 5.92
C TRP A 33 -11.17 -1.50 7.38
N ASN A 34 -11.17 -0.31 7.97
CA ASN A 34 -11.71 -0.09 9.32
C ASN A 34 -13.23 0.14 9.31
N LYS A 35 -13.84 0.27 10.50
CA LYS A 35 -15.29 0.53 10.68
C LYS A 35 -15.79 1.79 9.95
N ALA A 36 -14.90 2.76 9.69
CA ALA A 36 -15.21 3.99 8.95
C ALA A 36 -14.99 3.85 7.43
N GLY A 37 -14.60 2.67 6.93
CA GLY A 37 -14.32 2.42 5.51
C GLY A 37 -12.94 2.91 5.04
N GLN A 38 -12.05 3.29 5.95
CA GLN A 38 -10.70 3.72 5.60
C GLN A 38 -9.77 2.51 5.45
N ASN A 39 -8.91 2.54 4.44
CA ASN A 39 -7.89 1.51 4.25
C ASN A 39 -6.81 1.63 5.32
N THR A 40 -6.57 0.57 6.08
CA THR A 40 -5.61 0.53 7.20
C THR A 40 -4.31 -0.18 6.88
N GLU A 41 -4.23 -0.91 5.76
CA GLU A 41 -3.06 -1.75 5.43
C GLU A 41 -2.33 -1.33 4.15
N ILE A 42 -2.81 -0.31 3.44
CA ILE A 42 -2.07 0.19 2.28
C ILE A 42 -0.76 0.85 2.72
N HIS A 43 0.33 0.11 2.56
CA HIS A 43 1.67 0.60 2.84
C HIS A 43 2.14 1.45 1.65
N SER A 44 2.27 2.75 1.87
CA SER A 44 2.87 3.65 0.88
C SER A 44 4.39 3.46 0.86
N SER A 45 4.95 3.23 -0.33
CA SER A 45 6.40 3.13 -0.52
C SER A 45 6.98 4.46 -0.95
N ALA A 46 8.10 4.86 -0.33
CA ALA A 46 8.89 5.98 -0.83
C ALA A 46 9.87 5.46 -1.88
N VAL A 47 9.93 6.13 -3.03
CA VAL A 47 10.84 5.79 -4.13
C VAL A 47 11.77 6.96 -4.44
N GLN A 48 12.98 6.65 -4.88
CA GLN A 48 13.94 7.63 -5.37
C GLN A 48 14.49 7.19 -6.73
N VAL A 49 14.57 8.11 -7.68
CA VAL A 49 15.24 7.83 -8.96
C VAL A 49 16.76 7.93 -8.75
N LEU A 50 17.44 6.79 -8.75
CA LEU A 50 18.89 6.66 -8.59
C LEU A 50 19.49 6.05 -9.85
N LYS A 51 20.53 6.67 -10.40
CA LYS A 51 21.21 6.20 -11.63
C LYS A 51 20.25 5.91 -12.79
N GLY A 52 19.17 6.69 -12.90
CA GLY A 52 18.15 6.51 -13.95
C GLY A 52 17.14 5.37 -13.72
N LYS A 53 17.15 4.74 -12.53
CA LYS A 53 16.19 3.69 -12.16
C LYS A 53 15.37 4.11 -10.94
N MET A 54 14.11 3.69 -10.87
CA MET A 54 13.25 3.91 -9.72
C MET A 54 13.57 2.87 -8.65
N GLU A 55 14.14 3.32 -7.53
CA GLU A 55 14.52 2.46 -6.40
C GLU A 55 13.58 2.71 -5.22
N VAL A 56 13.09 1.65 -4.57
CA VAL A 56 12.30 1.78 -3.33
C VAL A 56 13.27 2.01 -2.16
N VAL A 57 13.07 3.10 -1.41
CA VAL A 57 13.92 3.47 -0.26
C VAL A 57 13.25 3.22 1.09
N TYR A 58 11.92 3.11 1.12
CA TYR A 58 11.12 2.76 2.29
C TYR A 58 9.81 2.07 1.84
N PRO A 59 9.28 1.06 2.56
CA PRO A 59 9.69 0.54 3.87
C PRO A 59 11.00 -0.28 3.85
N PHE A 60 11.68 -0.36 4.99
CA PHE A 60 12.99 -1.04 5.11
C PHE A 60 12.95 -2.52 4.76
N GLU A 61 11.81 -3.17 4.98
CA GLU A 61 11.61 -4.60 4.69
C GLU A 61 11.60 -4.90 3.18
N GLY A 62 11.32 -3.91 2.34
CA GLY A 62 11.25 -4.04 0.89
C GLY A 62 12.15 -3.07 0.12
N LYS A 63 13.13 -2.43 0.79
CA LYS A 63 13.98 -1.43 0.13
C LYS A 63 14.90 -2.10 -0.90
N THR A 64 14.96 -1.49 -2.08
CA THR A 64 15.88 -1.88 -3.16
C THR A 64 17.17 -1.07 -3.10
N ALA A 65 17.11 0.14 -2.54
CA ALA A 65 18.28 0.99 -2.28
C ALA A 65 18.16 1.74 -0.95
N ASN A 66 19.29 2.24 -0.44
CA ASN A 66 19.27 3.19 0.66
C ASN A 66 18.91 4.59 0.13
N LEU A 67 18.16 5.37 0.90
CA LEU A 67 17.91 6.77 0.61
C LEU A 67 19.24 7.52 0.42
N VAL A 68 19.39 8.20 -0.71
CA VAL A 68 20.55 9.05 -1.00
C VAL A 68 20.09 10.50 -0.88
N TYR A 69 20.71 11.27 0.03
CA TYR A 69 20.39 12.69 0.11
C TYR A 69 20.72 13.37 -1.23
N PRO A 70 19.78 14.13 -1.84
CA PRO A 70 20.00 14.71 -3.15
C PRO A 70 21.19 15.68 -3.13
N PHE A 71 22.09 15.44 -4.08
CA PHE A 71 23.21 16.23 -4.63
C PHE A 71 23.84 17.33 -3.77
N VAL A 72 25.19 17.39 -3.80
CA VAL A 72 25.99 18.51 -3.27
C VAL A 72 25.38 19.87 -3.68
N PRO A 73 25.38 20.90 -2.80
CA PRO A 73 24.83 22.21 -3.10
C PRO A 73 25.33 22.73 -4.46
N TRP A 74 24.46 23.36 -5.24
CA TRP A 74 24.79 23.84 -6.59
C TRP A 74 26.06 24.70 -6.66
N GLY A 75 26.37 25.46 -5.60
CA GLY A 75 27.59 26.27 -5.47
C GLY A 75 28.84 25.52 -5.00
N LYS A 76 28.76 24.20 -4.82
CA LYS A 76 29.87 23.31 -4.42
C LYS A 76 30.06 22.16 -5.43
N ARG A 77 29.52 22.30 -6.64
CA ARG A 77 29.84 21.41 -7.77
C ARG A 77 31.20 21.74 -8.35
#